data_AF-A0A661E3N3-F1
#
_entry.id   AF-A0A661E3N3-F1
#
_cell.length_a   1.000
_cell.length_b   1.000
_cell.length_c   1.000
_cell.angle_alpha   90.00
_cell.angle_beta   90.00
_cell.angle_gamma   90.00
#
_symmetry.space_group_name_H-M   'P 1'
#
loop_
_entity.id
_entity.type
_entity.pdbx_description
1 polymer ?
#
loop_
_entity_poly.entity_id
_entity_poly.type
_entity_poly.pdbx_seq_one_letter_code
_entity_poly.pdbx_strand_id
1 'polypeptide(L)'
;MEEQEISKTLLKKEMLALHKLGKKVVSLPDSQLKLMPLDEKLLDAVLAARKITKHGGLKRQLQYIGKLMRHVDPEPIREALLKIEEGQQQDSLLFHLKEQWRDKLLTGESKILTEFFNQYPDTDLQRLRQLLRNYKGAKTEAKKTQAARLVFKLISQEIK
;
A
#
# COMPACT_ATOMS: atom_id res chain seq x y z
N MET A 1 21.14 -36.36 -18.70
CA MET A 1 19.69 -36.35 -18.47
C MET A 1 19.23 -35.18 -17.57
N GLU A 2 20.14 -34.37 -17.01
CA GLU A 2 19.78 -33.29 -16.06
C GLU A 2 19.29 -31.98 -16.72
N GLU A 3 19.74 -31.62 -17.93
CA GLU A 3 19.33 -30.35 -18.58
C GLU A 3 17.83 -30.29 -18.93
N GLN A 4 17.21 -31.42 -19.28
CA GLN A 4 15.78 -31.45 -19.64
C GLN A 4 14.86 -31.30 -18.42
N GLU A 5 15.30 -31.69 -17.22
CA GLU A 5 14.52 -31.56 -15.99
C GLU A 5 14.54 -30.12 -15.45
N ILE A 6 15.68 -29.45 -15.56
CA ILE A 6 15.84 -28.04 -15.19
C ILE A 6 14.93 -27.16 -16.08
N SER A 7 14.92 -27.40 -17.39
CA SER A 7 14.09 -26.65 -18.36
C SER A 7 12.58 -26.74 -18.08
N LYS A 8 12.04 -27.94 -17.81
CA LYS A 8 10.62 -28.13 -17.47
C LYS A 8 10.23 -27.44 -16.16
N THR A 9 11.16 -27.38 -15.20
CA THR A 9 10.94 -26.74 -13.89
C THR A 9 10.92 -25.22 -14.00
N LEU A 10 11.79 -24.63 -14.83
CA LEU A 10 11.83 -23.20 -15.10
C LEU A 10 10.56 -22.71 -15.80
N LEU A 11 10.12 -23.40 -16.85
CA LEU A 11 8.87 -23.07 -17.55
C LEU A 11 7.65 -23.10 -16.61
N LYS A 12 7.60 -24.08 -15.70
CA LYS A 12 6.55 -24.14 -14.66
C LYS A 12 6.61 -22.94 -13.72
N LYS A 13 7.80 -22.54 -13.27
CA LYS A 13 7.98 -21.36 -12.41
C LYS A 13 7.53 -20.08 -13.11
N GLU A 14 7.89 -19.92 -14.38
CA GLU A 14 7.51 -18.75 -15.18
C GLU A 14 5.99 -18.67 -15.39
N MET A 15 5.35 -19.78 -15.74
CA MET A 15 3.88 -19.85 -15.84
C MET A 15 3.19 -19.47 -14.53
N LEU A 16 3.72 -19.92 -13.39
CA LEU A 16 3.20 -19.55 -12.07
C LEU A 16 3.43 -18.07 -11.77
N ALA A 17 4.57 -17.51 -12.17
CA ALA A 17 4.88 -16.10 -12.02
C ALA A 17 3.91 -15.21 -12.83
N LEU A 18 3.62 -15.56 -14.08
CA LEU A 18 2.64 -14.85 -14.92
C LEU A 18 1.22 -14.92 -14.35
N HIS A 19 0.82 -16.09 -13.82
CA HIS A 19 -0.48 -16.22 -13.17
C HIS A 19 -0.58 -15.36 -11.89
N LYS A 20 0.49 -15.34 -11.09
CA LYS A 20 0.57 -14.46 -9.90
C LYS A 20 0.54 -12.99 -10.30
N LEU A 21 1.24 -12.60 -11.36
CA LEU A 21 1.23 -11.24 -11.90
C LEU A 21 -0.19 -10.81 -12.28
N GLY A 22 -0.90 -11.62 -13.07
CA GLY A 22 -2.29 -11.34 -13.42
C GLY A 22 -3.23 -11.24 -12.20
N LYS A 23 -3.03 -12.09 -11.18
CA LYS A 23 -3.79 -11.97 -9.94
C LYS A 23 -3.51 -10.64 -9.22
N LYS A 24 -2.25 -10.21 -9.14
CA LYS A 24 -1.87 -8.92 -8.53
C LYS A 24 -2.51 -7.75 -9.28
N VAL A 25 -2.46 -7.76 -10.62
CA VAL A 25 -3.08 -6.71 -11.46
C VAL A 25 -4.60 -6.63 -11.22
N VAL A 26 -5.30 -7.76 -11.11
CA VAL A 26 -6.75 -7.80 -10.82
C VAL A 26 -7.09 -7.21 -9.46
N SER A 27 -6.19 -7.32 -8.48
CA SER A 27 -6.39 -6.75 -7.13
C SER A 27 -6.07 -5.26 -7.01
N LEU A 28 -5.54 -4.62 -8.06
CA LEU A 28 -5.24 -3.20 -8.03
C LEU A 28 -6.53 -2.36 -7.98
N PRO A 29 -6.53 -1.22 -7.27
CA PRO A 29 -7.60 -0.23 -7.33
C PRO A 29 -7.70 0.38 -8.74
N ASP A 30 -8.89 0.91 -9.08
CA ASP A 30 -9.17 1.46 -10.41
C ASP A 30 -8.20 2.55 -10.84
N SER A 31 -7.75 3.39 -9.90
CA SER A 31 -6.79 4.46 -10.14
C SER A 31 -5.45 3.93 -10.63
N GLN A 32 -4.94 2.85 -10.03
CA GLN A 32 -3.67 2.23 -10.39
C GLN A 32 -3.81 1.38 -11.65
N LEU A 33 -4.93 0.66 -11.80
CA LEU A 33 -5.19 -0.18 -12.98
C LEU A 33 -5.20 0.64 -14.28
N LYS A 34 -5.75 1.85 -14.26
CA LYS A 34 -5.76 2.77 -15.42
C LYS A 34 -4.37 3.22 -15.87
N LEU A 35 -3.37 3.14 -15.00
CA LEU A 35 -1.99 3.51 -15.30
C LEU A 35 -1.15 2.32 -15.79
N MET A 36 -1.72 1.11 -15.77
CA MET A 36 -1.00 -0.10 -16.17
C MET A 36 -0.92 -0.20 -17.70
N PRO A 37 0.25 -0.58 -18.26
CA PRO A 37 0.40 -0.84 -19.69
C PRO A 37 -0.21 -2.20 -20.05
N LEU A 38 -1.54 -2.27 -20.11
CA LEU A 38 -2.29 -3.47 -20.50
C LEU A 38 -2.83 -3.29 -21.93
N ASP A 39 -2.78 -4.36 -22.73
CA ASP A 39 -3.52 -4.39 -23.98
C ASP A 39 -5.04 -4.46 -23.72
N GLU A 40 -5.83 -4.14 -24.74
CA GLU A 40 -7.29 -4.07 -24.64
C GLU A 40 -7.91 -5.40 -24.15
N LYS A 41 -7.41 -6.53 -24.68
CA LYS A 41 -7.90 -7.87 -24.32
C LYS A 41 -7.62 -8.22 -22.86
N LEU A 42 -6.44 -7.89 -22.36
CA LEU A 42 -6.04 -8.14 -20.98
C LEU A 42 -6.79 -7.21 -20.02
N LEU A 43 -6.96 -5.93 -20.39
CA LEU A 43 -7.74 -4.98 -19.61
C LEU A 43 -9.20 -5.45 -19.45
N ASP A 44 -9.85 -5.85 -20.54
CA ASP A 44 -11.22 -6.38 -20.51
C ASP A 44 -11.32 -7.63 -19.63
N ALA A 45 -10.37 -8.56 -19.77
CA ALA A 45 -10.33 -9.76 -18.95
C ALA A 45 -10.18 -9.45 -17.46
N VAL A 46 -9.36 -8.45 -17.10
CA VAL A 46 -9.16 -7.97 -15.73
C VAL A 46 -10.44 -7.32 -15.18
N LEU A 47 -11.08 -6.43 -15.95
CA LEU A 47 -12.34 -5.79 -15.55
C LEU A 47 -13.46 -6.80 -15.37
N ALA A 48 -13.54 -7.81 -16.24
CA ALA A 48 -14.48 -8.92 -16.11
C ALA A 48 -14.22 -9.72 -14.82
N ALA A 49 -12.94 -10.01 -14.49
CA ALA A 49 -12.60 -10.73 -13.26
C ALA A 49 -13.11 -10.02 -12.01
N ARG A 50 -13.03 -8.68 -11.96
CA ARG A 50 -13.49 -7.88 -10.82
C ARG A 50 -15.01 -7.87 -10.63
N LYS A 51 -15.79 -8.15 -11.70
CA LYS A 51 -17.25 -8.27 -11.64
C LYS A 51 -17.72 -9.65 -11.17
N ILE A 52 -16.85 -10.67 -11.19
CA ILE A 52 -17.22 -12.03 -10.84
C ILE A 52 -17.24 -12.21 -9.32
N THR A 53 -18.43 -12.49 -8.77
CA THR A 53 -18.63 -12.75 -7.34
C THR A 53 -18.44 -14.22 -6.96
N LYS A 54 -18.64 -15.15 -7.89
CA LYS A 54 -18.53 -16.60 -7.64
C LYS A 54 -17.07 -17.07 -7.73
N HIS A 55 -16.56 -17.69 -6.67
CA HIS A 55 -15.18 -18.19 -6.59
C HIS A 55 -14.76 -19.07 -7.79
N GLY A 56 -15.63 -19.99 -8.24
CA GLY A 56 -15.33 -20.85 -9.39
C GLY A 56 -15.24 -20.09 -10.72
N GLY A 57 -16.05 -19.03 -10.90
CA GLY A 57 -15.95 -18.14 -12.04
C GLY A 57 -14.66 -17.33 -12.00
N LEU A 58 -14.34 -16.76 -10.84
CA LEU A 58 -13.13 -15.96 -10.65
C LEU A 58 -11.87 -16.77 -10.91
N LYS A 59 -11.80 -18.00 -10.40
CA LYS A 59 -10.67 -18.91 -10.63
C LYS A 59 -10.45 -19.17 -12.12
N ARG A 60 -11.52 -19.46 -12.89
CA ARG A 60 -11.42 -19.66 -14.34
C ARG A 60 -10.99 -18.39 -15.07
N GLN A 61 -11.51 -17.24 -14.67
CA GLN A 61 -11.12 -15.97 -15.27
C GLN A 61 -9.64 -15.63 -15.00
N LEU A 62 -9.14 -15.88 -13.80
CA LEU A 62 -7.72 -15.72 -13.48
C LEU A 62 -6.82 -16.68 -14.29
N GLN A 63 -7.28 -17.89 -14.58
CA GLN A 63 -6.56 -18.81 -15.47
C GLN A 63 -6.52 -18.28 -16.91
N TYR A 64 -7.62 -17.72 -17.40
CA TYR A 64 -7.68 -17.08 -18.71
C TYR A 64 -6.74 -15.87 -18.80
N ILE A 65 -6.74 -14.99 -17.79
CA ILE A 65 -5.78 -13.88 -17.69
C ILE A 65 -4.34 -14.42 -17.70
N GLY A 66 -4.05 -15.47 -16.94
CA GLY A 66 -2.73 -16.11 -16.94
C GLY A 66 -2.34 -16.72 -18.30
N LYS A 67 -3.30 -17.07 -19.16
CA LYS A 67 -3.05 -17.47 -20.55
C LYS A 67 -2.76 -16.25 -21.42
N LEU A 68 -3.55 -15.17 -21.30
CA LEU A 68 -3.33 -13.92 -22.04
C LEU A 68 -1.95 -13.32 -21.74
N MET A 69 -1.52 -13.35 -20.48
CA MET A 69 -0.19 -12.90 -20.03
C MET A 69 0.98 -13.61 -20.72
N ARG A 70 0.77 -14.78 -21.35
CA ARG A 70 1.81 -15.49 -22.13
C ARG A 70 1.94 -14.99 -23.56
N HIS A 71 0.95 -14.23 -24.03
CA HIS A 71 0.88 -13.73 -25.40
C HIS A 71 1.24 -12.25 -25.49
N VAL A 72 1.61 -11.63 -24.37
CA VAL A 72 2.05 -10.24 -24.26
C VAL A 72 3.43 -10.20 -23.61
N ASP A 73 4.13 -9.08 -23.75
CA ASP A 73 5.35 -8.82 -22.99
C ASP A 73 4.98 -8.47 -21.52
N PRO A 74 5.37 -9.30 -20.54
CA PRO A 74 5.03 -9.06 -19.14
C PRO A 74 5.94 -8.03 -18.46
N GLU A 75 7.09 -7.68 -19.04
CA GLU A 75 8.08 -6.82 -18.37
C GLU A 75 7.57 -5.40 -18.09
N PRO A 76 6.92 -4.69 -19.02
CA PRO A 76 6.32 -3.38 -18.73
C PRO A 76 5.26 -3.43 -17.61
N ILE A 77 4.51 -4.53 -17.53
CA ILE A 77 3.49 -4.76 -16.49
C ILE A 77 4.19 -4.98 -15.13
N ARG A 78 5.29 -5.74 -15.10
CA ARG A 78 6.09 -5.96 -13.89
C ARG A 78 6.70 -4.67 -13.38
N GLU A 79 7.29 -3.86 -14.25
CA GLU A 79 7.88 -2.57 -13.88
C GLU A 79 6.83 -1.61 -13.33
N ALA A 80 5.69 -1.49 -14.00
CA ALA A 80 4.59 -0.65 -13.53
C ALA A 80 4.07 -1.10 -12.15
N LEU A 81 3.94 -2.42 -11.95
CA LEU A 81 3.54 -2.98 -10.66
C LEU A 81 4.59 -2.74 -9.58
N LEU A 82 5.89 -2.87 -9.89
CA LEU A 82 6.97 -2.60 -8.94
C LEU A 82 6.93 -1.14 -8.46
N LYS A 83 6.78 -0.18 -9.37
CA LYS A 83 6.66 1.25 -9.02
C LYS A 83 5.48 1.52 -8.10
N ILE A 84 4.35 0.83 -8.33
CA ILE A 84 3.18 0.92 -7.45
C ILE A 84 3.50 0.34 -6.07
N GLU A 85 4.13 -0.83 -6.00
CA GLU A 85 4.50 -1.48 -4.74
C GLU A 85 5.53 -0.65 -3.95
N GLU A 86 6.50 -0.03 -4.63
CA GLU A 86 7.48 0.88 -4.03
C GLU A 86 6.80 2.12 -3.42
N GLY A 87 5.87 2.76 -4.15
CA GLY A 87 5.09 3.88 -3.62
C GLY A 87 4.29 3.48 -2.38
N GLN A 88 3.63 2.32 -2.40
CA GLN A 88 2.89 1.80 -1.25
C GLN A 88 3.79 1.50 -0.04
N GLN A 89 5.00 0.99 -0.28
CA GLN A 89 5.98 0.77 0.79
C GLN A 89 6.42 2.09 1.41
N GLN A 90 6.71 3.10 0.59
CA GLN A 90 7.05 4.45 1.06
C GLN A 90 5.91 5.06 1.88
N ASP A 91 4.68 4.99 1.39
CA ASP A 91 3.49 5.47 2.11
C ASP A 91 3.30 4.76 3.45
N SER A 92 3.52 3.43 3.49
CA SER A 92 3.44 2.63 4.71
C SER A 92 4.52 3.03 5.72
N LEU A 93 5.77 3.22 5.27
CA LEU A 93 6.87 3.67 6.11
C LEU A 93 6.59 5.08 6.68
N LEU A 94 6.12 6.00 5.84
CA LEU A 94 5.72 7.34 6.27
C LEU A 94 4.55 7.29 7.26
N PHE A 95 3.57 6.42 7.03
CA PHE A 95 2.47 6.21 7.96
C PHE A 95 2.97 5.73 9.33
N HIS A 96 3.83 4.70 9.35
CA HIS A 96 4.42 4.21 10.58
C HIS A 96 5.29 5.26 11.29
N LEU A 97 6.05 6.06 10.55
CA LEU A 97 6.81 7.19 11.10
C LEU A 97 5.87 8.20 11.79
N LYS A 98 4.75 8.57 11.15
CA LYS A 98 3.73 9.46 11.72
C LYS A 98 3.11 8.87 12.99
N GLU A 99 2.83 7.56 13.01
CA GLU A 99 2.33 6.87 14.20
C GLU A 99 3.35 6.86 15.34
N GLN A 100 4.61 6.56 15.04
CA GLN A 100 5.68 6.60 16.04
C GLN A 100 5.82 8.00 16.66
N TRP A 101 5.77 9.06 15.85
CA TRP A 101 5.80 10.42 16.35
C TRP A 101 4.58 10.75 17.22
N ARG A 102 3.38 10.35 16.80
CA ARG A 102 2.17 10.48 17.61
C ARG A 102 2.36 9.84 18.97
N ASP A 103 2.78 8.58 19.01
CA ASP A 103 2.89 7.82 20.25
C ASP A 103 3.99 8.40 21.17
N LYS A 104 5.13 8.78 20.59
CA LYS A 104 6.20 9.49 21.31
C LYS A 104 5.72 10.81 21.89
N LEU A 105 4.96 11.62 21.15
CA LEU A 105 4.46 12.91 21.63
C LEU A 105 3.37 12.77 22.70
N LEU A 106 2.52 11.75 22.60
CA LEU A 106 1.46 11.49 23.59
C LEU A 106 2.00 10.97 24.92
N THR A 107 3.02 10.11 24.87
CA THR A 107 3.63 9.47 26.05
C THR A 107 4.84 10.22 26.59
N GLY A 108 5.49 11.02 25.76
CA GLY A 108 6.76 11.67 26.05
C GLY A 108 6.65 12.91 26.92
N GLU A 109 7.83 13.33 27.36
CA GLU A 109 8.07 14.56 28.10
C GLU A 109 8.33 15.75 27.17
N SER A 110 8.54 16.93 27.75
CA SER A 110 8.81 18.18 27.02
C SER A 110 9.97 18.08 26.03
N LYS A 111 10.96 17.19 26.28
CA LYS A 111 12.10 16.96 25.39
C LYS A 111 11.70 16.42 24.01
N ILE A 112 10.71 15.54 23.93
CA ILE A 112 10.22 14.96 22.66
C ILE A 112 9.55 16.02 21.80
N LEU A 113 8.85 16.97 22.43
CA LEU A 113 8.26 18.10 21.73
C LEU A 113 9.33 18.99 21.08
N THR A 114 10.45 19.21 21.78
CA THR A 114 11.60 19.95 21.23
C THR A 114 12.25 19.19 20.07
N GLU A 115 12.42 17.86 20.19
CA GLU A 115 12.96 17.02 19.12
C GLU A 115 12.08 17.08 17.86
N PHE A 116 10.76 16.96 18.02
CA PHE A 116 9.82 17.05 16.92
C PHE A 116 9.87 18.42 16.23
N PHE A 117 9.92 19.51 17.01
CA PHE A 117 10.00 20.86 16.47
C PHE A 117 11.32 21.14 15.74
N ASN A 118 12.44 20.59 16.23
CA ASN A 118 13.73 20.71 15.54
C ASN A 118 13.72 20.02 14.18
N GLN A 119 12.95 18.93 14.02
CA GLN A 119 12.80 18.24 12.74
C GLN A 119 11.74 18.90 11.84
N TYR A 120 10.66 19.43 12.43
CA TYR A 120 9.53 20.03 11.71
C TYR A 120 9.22 21.43 12.26
N PRO A 121 10.06 22.43 11.94
CA PRO A 121 9.97 23.78 12.52
C PRO A 121 8.72 24.57 12.12
N ASP A 122 8.07 24.18 11.01
CA ASP A 122 6.85 24.82 10.52
C ASP A 122 5.58 24.39 11.27
N THR A 123 5.70 23.42 12.18
CA THR A 123 4.58 22.91 12.97
C THR A 123 3.98 24.00 13.86
N ASP A 124 2.65 24.13 13.87
CA ASP A 124 1.93 24.91 14.89
C ASP A 124 2.09 24.30 16.30
N LEU A 125 3.13 24.79 16.98
CA LEU A 125 3.57 24.31 18.29
C LEU A 125 2.54 24.61 19.39
N GLN A 126 1.79 25.72 19.27
CA GLN A 126 0.76 26.08 20.23
C GLN A 126 -0.42 25.12 20.15
N ARG A 127 -0.86 24.80 18.93
CA ARG A 127 -1.92 23.82 18.68
C ARG A 127 -1.52 22.43 19.10
N LEU A 128 -0.30 21.98 18.79
CA LEU A 128 0.19 20.67 19.22
C LEU A 128 0.20 20.55 20.75
N ARG A 129 0.75 21.55 21.46
CA ARG A 129 0.74 21.57 22.93
C ARG A 129 -0.67 21.52 23.52
N GLN A 130 -1.64 22.21 22.91
CA GLN A 130 -3.03 22.17 23.37
C GLN A 130 -3.63 20.76 23.20
N LEU A 131 -3.39 20.11 22.06
CA LEU A 131 -3.87 18.75 21.81
C LEU A 131 -3.26 17.74 22.79
N LEU A 132 -1.96 17.86 23.09
CA LEU A 132 -1.30 17.01 24.08
C LEU A 132 -1.84 17.21 25.50
N ARG A 133 -2.12 18.46 25.90
CA ARG A 133 -2.79 18.74 27.18
C ARG A 133 -4.19 18.14 27.23
N ASN A 134 -4.97 18.26 26.14
CA ASN A 134 -6.30 17.67 26.05
C ASN A 134 -6.25 16.13 26.18
N TYR A 135 -5.24 15.49 25.59
CA TYR A 135 -5.01 14.05 25.74
C TYR A 135 -4.68 13.67 27.19
N LYS A 136 -3.73 14.37 27.83
CA LYS A 136 -3.33 14.11 29.22
C LYS A 136 -4.46 14.38 30.23
N GLY A 137 -5.31 15.37 29.97
CA GLY A 137 -6.46 15.72 30.80
C GLY A 137 -7.75 14.93 30.51
N ALA A 138 -7.76 14.06 29.50
CA ALA A 138 -8.94 13.31 29.12
C ALA A 138 -9.27 12.19 30.13
N LYS A 139 -10.44 12.29 30.77
CA LYS A 139 -10.93 11.32 31.76
C LYS A 139 -11.57 10.05 31.14
N THR A 140 -11.90 10.09 29.85
CA THR A 140 -12.60 9.00 29.16
C THR A 140 -11.80 8.53 27.95
N GLU A 141 -11.82 7.24 27.67
CA GLU A 141 -11.11 6.66 26.51
C GLU A 141 -11.57 7.22 25.16
N ALA A 142 -12.86 7.57 25.02
CA ALA A 142 -13.38 8.24 23.82
C ALA A 142 -12.66 9.58 23.55
N LYS A 143 -12.48 10.40 24.59
CA LYS A 143 -11.77 11.69 24.49
C LYS A 143 -10.27 11.53 24.24
N LYS A 144 -9.62 10.51 24.83
CA LYS A 144 -8.22 10.18 24.54
C LYS A 144 -8.03 9.79 23.08
N THR A 145 -8.89 8.89 22.58
CA THR A 145 -8.87 8.44 21.19
C THR A 145 -9.09 9.62 20.23
N GLN A 146 -10.04 10.51 20.55
CA GLN A 146 -10.30 11.70 19.76
C GLN A 146 -9.07 12.64 19.73
N ALA A 147 -8.46 12.92 20.88
CA ALA A 147 -7.27 13.77 20.96
C ALA A 147 -6.07 13.16 20.22
N ALA A 148 -5.83 11.84 20.36
CA ALA A 148 -4.77 11.13 19.64
C ALA A 148 -4.96 11.19 18.11
N ARG A 149 -6.21 11.06 17.63
CA ARG A 149 -6.54 11.23 16.20
C ARG A 149 -6.25 12.65 15.70
N LEU A 150 -6.54 13.68 16.50
CA LEU A 150 -6.24 15.07 16.16
C LEU A 150 -4.74 15.34 16.12
N VAL A 151 -3.96 14.78 17.05
CA VAL A 151 -2.50 14.83 17.03
C VAL A 151 -1.96 14.17 15.77
N PHE A 152 -2.41 12.96 15.44
CA PHE A 152 -2.02 12.28 14.21
C PHE A 152 -2.34 13.09 12.95
N LYS A 153 -3.53 13.71 12.90
CA LYS A 153 -3.94 14.56 11.77
C LYS A 153 -3.00 15.74 11.59
N LEU A 154 -2.59 16.39 12.67
CA LEU A 154 -1.65 17.51 12.63
C LEU A 154 -0.26 17.03 12.16
N ILE A 155 0.28 15.96 12.75
CA ILE A 155 1.57 15.37 12.33
C ILE A 155 1.53 14.97 10.84
N SER A 156 0.41 14.45 10.37
CA SER A 156 0.24 14.04 8.97
C SER A 156 0.25 15.20 7.97
N GLN A 157 0.01 16.43 8.42
CA GLN A 157 0.09 17.64 7.58
C GLN A 157 1.53 18.14 7.44
N GLU A 158 2.36 17.91 8.46
CA GLU A 158 3.75 18.37 8.52
C GLU A 158 4.73 17.37 7.92
N ILE A 159 4.51 16.06 8.15
CA ILE A 159 5.34 14.99 7.59
C ILE A 159 4.81 14.62 6.20
N LYS A 160 5.52 15.03 5.15
CA LYS A 160 5.22 14.70 3.74
C LYS A 160 6.16 13.65 3.20
#